data_AF-A0A9P1FHS5-F1
#
_entry.id   AF-A0A9P1FHS5-F1
#
_cell.length_a   1.000
_cell.length_b   1.000
_cell.length_c   1.000
_cell.angle_alpha   90.00
_cell.angle_beta   90.00
_cell.angle_gamma   90.00
#
_symmetry.space_group_name_H-M   'P 1'
#
loop_
_entity.id
_entity.type
_entity.pdbx_description
1 polymer ?
#
loop_
_entity_poly.entity_id
_entity_poly.type
_entity_poly.pdbx_seq_one_letter_code
_entity_poly.pdbx_strand_id
1 'polypeptide(L)'
;MSPIYVMSDGGLDFSALCAKEGCTFVLCPPANDRWHPWPFFRRLFDAAVSLNTKYVIMLEPDNTVHDYIKRPPPADVGGLLVTGRSFGLVKYVEKMAQKRVPGFKWSSRSMSSGLCGGAYFKREAILDALSDDNMMKLDWNYLGEKLSKEIFSSDFALQYAFAARGWKIEPWDDAAQMDKDKDQPLTGARDASFKHYCSCYPGGKPTYNLKLAKEDAKLYKESGYEMTSGPYSSSVCQVCYNYTRYVELWGSARCTNEIPFQLSEKLLQRHHPDLDSKPCNLPWLCKPGKKRGKGIESSVEFAPVDPLATYKLLDEPTSSCPPETKMLESVNQCQDAAMKLQKKLAYTDELYQEADPPGCVFRVSDDDVYFNAPEEGQTNGNRRLICQILRIA
;
A
#
# COMPACT_ATOMS: atom_id res chain seq x y z
N MET A 1 11.77 -21.95 9.47
CA MET A 1 11.55 -21.31 8.15
C MET A 1 11.12 -19.88 8.42
N SER A 2 11.61 -18.90 7.65
CA SER A 2 11.14 -17.52 7.79
C SER A 2 9.70 -17.40 7.26
N PRO A 3 8.79 -16.69 7.94
CA PRO A 3 7.46 -16.45 7.39
C PRO A 3 7.58 -15.60 6.12
N ILE A 4 6.72 -15.87 5.15
CA ILE A 4 6.71 -15.19 3.85
C ILE A 4 5.37 -14.46 3.73
N TYR A 5 5.44 -13.22 3.25
CA TYR A 5 4.29 -12.42 2.90
C TYR A 5 4.41 -12.06 1.42
N VAL A 6 3.44 -12.51 0.62
CA VAL A 6 3.37 -12.22 -0.82
C VAL A 6 2.28 -11.20 -1.03
N MET A 7 2.63 -10.14 -1.75
CA MET A 7 1.73 -9.08 -2.13
C MET A 7 1.73 -8.94 -3.64
N SER A 8 0.56 -8.71 -4.22
CA SER A 8 0.41 -8.37 -5.63
C SER A 8 -0.19 -6.99 -5.78
N ASP A 9 0.42 -6.14 -6.61
CA ASP A 9 -0.07 -4.81 -6.98
C ASP A 9 -1.00 -4.90 -8.21
N GLY A 10 -2.13 -5.60 -8.05
CA GLY A 10 -3.14 -5.76 -9.11
C GLY A 10 -2.79 -6.72 -10.23
N GLY A 11 -1.69 -7.46 -10.10
CA GLY A 11 -1.22 -8.40 -11.10
C GLY A 11 -1.81 -9.79 -10.89
N LEU A 12 -0.96 -10.69 -10.40
CA LEU A 12 -1.26 -12.11 -10.25
C LEU A 12 -1.81 -12.42 -8.86
N ASP A 13 -2.72 -13.39 -8.77
CA ASP A 13 -3.18 -14.01 -7.54
C ASP A 13 -2.29 -15.21 -7.21
N PHE A 14 -1.58 -15.14 -6.08
CA PHE A 14 -0.66 -16.17 -5.60
C PHE A 14 -1.23 -16.99 -4.43
N SER A 15 -2.56 -17.01 -4.25
CA SER A 15 -3.21 -17.76 -3.16
C SER A 15 -2.85 -19.25 -3.17
N ALA A 16 -2.80 -19.86 -4.36
CA ALA A 16 -2.47 -21.28 -4.50
C ALA A 16 -1.00 -21.58 -4.15
N LEU A 17 -0.08 -20.70 -4.55
CA LEU A 17 1.32 -20.75 -4.12
C LEU A 17 1.41 -20.66 -2.60
N CYS A 18 0.74 -19.69 -1.98
CA CYS A 18 0.84 -19.51 -0.54
C CYS A 18 0.17 -20.61 0.28
N ALA A 19 -0.91 -21.20 -0.22
CA ALA A 19 -1.49 -22.39 0.39
C ALA A 19 -0.50 -23.58 0.38
N LYS A 20 0.30 -23.71 -0.69
CA LYS A 20 1.32 -24.76 -0.81
C LYS A 20 2.54 -24.51 0.07
N GLU A 21 3.05 -23.28 0.08
CA GLU A 21 4.33 -22.92 0.72
C GLU A 21 4.16 -22.40 2.16
N GLY A 22 2.94 -22.28 2.66
CA GLY A 22 2.64 -21.79 4.01
C GLY A 22 2.94 -20.30 4.18
N CYS A 23 2.70 -19.49 3.14
CA CYS A 23 2.85 -18.03 3.19
C CYS A 23 1.53 -17.29 3.39
N THR A 24 1.61 -16.02 3.78
CA THR A 24 0.47 -15.11 3.76
C THR A 24 0.41 -14.45 2.39
N PHE A 25 -0.74 -14.51 1.72
CA PHE A 25 -0.97 -13.78 0.48
C PHE A 25 -2.00 -12.68 0.69
N VAL A 26 -1.72 -11.49 0.13
CA VAL A 26 -2.68 -10.40 0.00
C VAL A 26 -2.67 -9.91 -1.44
N LEU A 27 -3.82 -10.08 -2.10
CA LEU A 27 -4.09 -9.44 -3.37
C LEU A 27 -4.51 -7.99 -3.11
N CYS A 28 -3.71 -7.04 -3.59
CA CYS A 28 -4.03 -5.64 -3.53
C CYS A 28 -4.44 -5.12 -4.90
N PRO A 29 -5.38 -4.17 -4.98
CA PRO A 29 -5.70 -3.53 -6.25
C PRO A 29 -4.51 -2.75 -6.83
N PRO A 30 -4.41 -2.63 -8.17
CA PRO A 30 -3.32 -1.89 -8.80
C PRO A 30 -3.25 -0.44 -8.32
N ALA A 31 -2.09 -0.05 -7.84
CA ALA A 31 -1.78 1.29 -7.35
C ALA A 31 -0.49 1.86 -7.94
N ASN A 32 0.27 1.07 -8.72
CA ASN A 32 1.55 1.44 -9.28
C ASN A 32 2.51 1.93 -8.19
N ASP A 33 2.76 1.04 -7.23
CA ASP A 33 3.55 1.26 -6.02
C ASP A 33 4.93 1.88 -6.30
N ARG A 34 5.47 1.66 -7.51
CA ARG A 34 6.74 2.23 -7.97
C ARG A 34 6.76 3.77 -7.93
N TRP A 35 5.62 4.41 -8.13
CA TRP A 35 5.49 5.86 -8.34
C TRP A 35 4.47 6.54 -7.42
N HIS A 36 3.84 5.73 -6.57
CA HIS A 36 2.95 6.18 -5.52
C HIS A 36 3.42 5.56 -4.22
N PRO A 37 4.07 6.34 -3.35
CA PRO A 37 4.72 5.76 -2.20
C PRO A 37 3.69 5.39 -1.13
N TRP A 38 2.50 6.02 -1.12
CA TRP A 38 1.50 5.79 -0.07
C TRP A 38 0.93 4.36 -0.05
N PRO A 39 0.36 3.82 -1.15
CA PRO A 39 -0.14 2.45 -1.14
C PRO A 39 0.98 1.45 -0.81
N PHE A 40 2.16 1.67 -1.37
CA PHE A 40 3.35 0.87 -1.06
C PHE A 40 3.74 0.89 0.43
N PHE A 41 3.80 2.07 1.05
CA PHE A 41 4.11 2.20 2.48
C PHE A 41 3.09 1.47 3.34
N ARG A 42 1.80 1.61 3.02
CA ARG A 42 0.74 0.92 3.73
C ARG A 42 0.93 -0.59 3.64
N ARG A 43 1.20 -1.09 2.45
CA ARG A 43 1.37 -2.53 2.24
C ARG A 43 2.62 -3.09 2.91
N LEU A 44 3.72 -2.33 2.93
CA LEU A 44 4.92 -2.71 3.67
C LEU A 44 4.67 -2.68 5.20
N PHE A 45 3.88 -1.72 5.67
CA PHE A 45 3.41 -1.68 7.06
C PHE A 45 2.58 -2.92 7.40
N ASP A 46 1.57 -3.25 6.59
CA ASP A 46 0.70 -4.41 6.81
C ASP A 46 1.47 -5.74 6.73
N ALA A 47 2.44 -5.85 5.82
CA ALA A 47 3.36 -6.98 5.76
C ALA A 47 4.17 -7.12 7.07
N ALA A 48 4.68 -6.01 7.61
CA ALA A 48 5.41 -6.01 8.87
C ALA A 48 4.53 -6.35 10.09
N VAL A 49 3.25 -5.94 10.07
CA VAL A 49 2.27 -6.38 11.07
C VAL A 49 2.05 -7.88 10.97
N SER A 50 1.75 -8.38 9.76
CA SER A 50 1.42 -9.78 9.49
C SER A 50 2.56 -10.75 9.81
N LEU A 51 3.78 -10.43 9.36
CA LEU A 51 4.96 -11.28 9.57
C LEU A 51 5.33 -11.38 11.05
N ASN A 52 5.08 -10.33 11.84
CA ASN A 52 5.40 -10.26 13.27
C ASN A 52 6.84 -10.73 13.62
N THR A 53 7.80 -10.41 12.76
CA THR A 53 9.22 -10.77 12.93
C THR A 53 10.05 -9.63 13.50
N LYS A 54 11.30 -9.88 13.88
CA LYS A 54 12.24 -8.81 14.27
C LYS A 54 12.67 -7.95 13.07
N TYR A 55 12.90 -8.60 11.93
CA TYR A 55 13.33 -7.96 10.68
C TYR A 55 12.44 -8.43 9.53
N VAL A 56 12.20 -7.54 8.58
CA VAL A 56 11.52 -7.78 7.32
C VAL A 56 12.54 -7.56 6.21
N ILE A 57 12.61 -8.49 5.26
CA ILE A 57 13.40 -8.32 4.03
C ILE A 57 12.38 -8.13 2.91
N MET A 58 12.52 -7.02 2.19
CA MET A 58 11.68 -6.72 1.04
C MET A 58 12.34 -7.27 -0.21
N LEU A 59 11.60 -8.09 -0.95
CA LEU A 59 12.05 -8.63 -2.23
C LEU A 59 11.14 -8.11 -3.34
N GLU A 60 11.76 -7.62 -4.39
CA GLU A 60 11.15 -7.25 -5.65
C GLU A 60 11.46 -8.32 -6.71
N PRO A 61 10.77 -8.32 -7.85
CA PRO A 61 11.05 -9.28 -8.90
C PRO A 61 12.52 -9.25 -9.33
N ASP A 62 13.22 -8.13 -9.36
CA ASP A 62 14.65 -8.05 -9.72
C ASP A 62 15.63 -8.49 -8.62
N ASN A 63 15.16 -9.20 -7.60
CA ASN A 63 16.02 -9.86 -6.63
C ASN A 63 16.19 -11.35 -6.89
N THR A 64 17.33 -11.87 -6.45
CA THR A 64 17.54 -13.31 -6.27
C THR A 64 18.18 -13.57 -4.91
N VAL A 65 17.86 -14.72 -4.32
CA VAL A 65 18.36 -15.17 -3.02
C VAL A 65 19.28 -16.36 -3.25
N HIS A 66 20.51 -16.29 -2.72
CA HIS A 66 21.58 -17.26 -2.99
C HIS A 66 22.01 -18.04 -1.74
N ASP A 67 21.73 -17.52 -0.53
CA ASP A 67 22.15 -18.13 0.73
C ASP A 67 21.36 -17.58 1.92
N TYR A 68 21.64 -18.10 3.12
CA TYR A 68 21.22 -17.53 4.39
C TYR A 68 21.95 -16.21 4.68
N ILE A 69 21.40 -15.37 5.55
CA ILE A 69 22.04 -14.12 5.96
C ILE A 69 23.43 -14.40 6.58
N LYS A 70 24.50 -13.94 5.94
CA LYS A 70 25.90 -14.08 6.39
C LYS A 70 26.39 -12.87 7.16
N ARG A 71 25.89 -11.69 6.77
CA ARG A 71 26.29 -10.39 7.33
C ARG A 71 25.06 -9.76 7.94
N PRO A 72 24.85 -9.92 9.26
CA PRO A 72 23.71 -9.34 9.93
C PRO A 72 23.65 -7.83 9.76
N PRO A 73 22.45 -7.24 9.80
CA PRO A 73 22.33 -5.85 9.45
C PRO A 73 22.89 -4.89 10.52
N PRO A 74 23.71 -3.87 10.17
CA PRO A 74 24.42 -3.02 11.14
C PRO A 74 23.61 -1.80 11.65
N ALA A 75 22.37 -1.64 11.19
CA ALA A 75 21.53 -0.48 11.44
C ALA A 75 20.04 -0.89 11.60
N ASP A 76 19.16 0.09 11.74
CA ASP A 76 17.72 -0.17 11.85
C ASP A 76 17.12 -0.49 10.48
N VAL A 77 17.69 0.10 9.43
CA VAL A 77 17.28 -0.10 8.04
C VAL A 77 18.54 -0.20 7.19
N GLY A 78 18.50 -1.01 6.15
CA GLY A 78 19.56 -0.94 5.16
C GLY A 78 19.25 -1.63 3.86
N GLY A 79 19.95 -1.17 2.83
CA GLY A 79 19.73 -1.58 1.46
C GLY A 79 21.02 -1.58 0.67
N LEU A 80 20.91 -1.45 -0.64
CA LEU A 80 22.04 -1.60 -1.54
C LEU A 80 22.98 -0.41 -1.48
N LEU A 81 24.29 -0.63 -1.56
CA LEU A 81 25.21 0.48 -1.74
C LEU A 81 25.06 1.04 -3.17
N VAL A 82 24.65 2.31 -3.28
CA VAL A 82 24.57 3.03 -4.57
C VAL A 82 25.59 4.16 -4.56
N THR A 83 26.75 3.89 -5.15
CA THR A 83 27.87 4.84 -5.20
C THR A 83 27.46 6.17 -5.84
N GLY A 84 27.80 7.28 -5.19
CA GLY A 84 27.49 8.63 -5.69
C GLY A 84 26.04 9.08 -5.50
N ARG A 85 25.15 8.23 -4.97
CA ARG A 85 23.80 8.66 -4.60
C ARG A 85 23.86 9.63 -3.43
N SER A 86 23.07 10.69 -3.53
CA SER A 86 22.84 11.65 -2.45
C SER A 86 21.38 12.08 -2.45
N PHE A 87 20.90 12.56 -1.31
CA PHE A 87 19.53 13.06 -1.16
C PHE A 87 19.55 14.56 -0.86
N GLY A 88 18.57 15.28 -1.42
CA GLY A 88 18.38 16.70 -1.18
C GLY A 88 17.72 16.97 0.17
N LEU A 89 17.65 18.25 0.56
CA LEU A 89 16.91 18.71 1.74
C LEU A 89 17.34 18.05 3.08
N VAL A 90 18.62 17.70 3.22
CA VAL A 90 19.19 17.12 4.44
C VAL A 90 18.80 17.89 5.70
N LYS A 91 18.89 19.23 5.68
CA LYS A 91 18.53 20.08 6.84
C LYS A 91 17.06 19.95 7.24
N TYR A 92 16.15 19.76 6.28
CA TYR A 92 14.73 19.56 6.56
C TYR A 92 14.51 18.23 7.27
N VAL A 93 15.10 17.15 6.73
CA VAL A 93 14.98 15.80 7.29
C VAL A 93 15.62 15.72 8.67
N GLU A 94 16.83 16.25 8.85
CA GLU A 94 17.50 16.31 10.16
C GLU A 94 16.68 17.10 11.19
N LYS A 95 16.09 18.23 10.80
CA LYS A 95 15.22 19.02 11.69
C LYS A 95 14.01 18.22 12.16
N MET A 96 13.42 17.38 11.30
CA MET A 96 12.32 16.50 11.69
C MET A 96 12.81 15.39 12.62
N ALA A 97 13.90 14.72 12.25
CA ALA A 97 14.47 13.61 13.01
C ALA A 97 14.89 14.02 14.42
N GLN A 98 15.47 15.22 14.56
CA GLN A 98 15.93 15.76 15.85
C GLN A 98 14.80 15.96 16.87
N LYS A 99 13.54 16.05 16.43
CA LYS A 99 12.39 16.07 17.36
C LYS A 99 12.24 14.75 18.12
N ARG A 100 12.66 13.63 17.53
CA ARG A 100 12.62 12.29 18.15
C ARG A 100 13.99 11.87 18.68
N VAL A 101 15.05 12.12 17.90
CA VAL A 101 16.41 11.67 18.17
C VAL A 101 17.34 12.90 18.16
N PRO A 102 17.52 13.60 19.29
CA PRO A 102 18.41 14.74 19.38
C PRO A 102 19.82 14.39 18.88
N GLY A 103 20.39 15.26 18.04
CA GLY A 103 21.70 15.04 17.44
C GLY A 103 21.71 14.13 16.20
N PHE A 104 20.55 13.66 15.71
CA PHE A 104 20.49 12.89 14.47
C PHE A 104 21.14 13.61 13.28
N LYS A 105 21.92 12.85 12.51
CA LYS A 105 22.59 13.28 11.29
C LYS A 105 22.33 12.31 10.15
N TRP A 106 21.89 12.84 9.01
CA TRP A 106 21.67 12.03 7.82
C TRP A 106 22.95 11.98 7.00
N SER A 107 23.80 11.02 7.35
CA SER A 107 25.16 10.93 6.81
C SER A 107 25.17 10.65 5.30
N SER A 108 26.26 11.01 4.62
CA SER A 108 26.46 10.67 3.21
C SER A 108 26.40 9.16 2.96
N ARG A 109 26.86 8.34 3.91
CA ARG A 109 26.80 6.88 3.83
C ARG A 109 25.36 6.37 3.95
N SER A 110 24.55 6.96 4.82
CA SER A 110 23.12 6.65 4.93
C SER A 110 22.38 7.00 3.64
N MET A 111 22.70 8.13 3.03
CA MET A 111 22.13 8.57 1.75
C MET A 111 22.57 7.71 0.55
N SER A 112 23.67 6.97 0.66
CA SER A 112 24.10 6.03 -0.39
C SER A 112 23.44 4.65 -0.27
N SER A 113 22.52 4.44 0.67
CA SER A 113 21.76 3.18 0.80
C SER A 113 20.52 3.23 -0.11
N GLY A 114 20.35 2.26 -1.02
CA GLY A 114 19.17 2.12 -1.86
C GLY A 114 18.15 1.22 -1.19
N LEU A 115 17.05 1.79 -0.72
CA LEU A 115 15.96 1.04 -0.06
C LEU A 115 14.98 0.49 -1.10
N CYS A 116 15.48 -0.32 -2.02
CA CYS A 116 14.70 -1.06 -3.02
C CYS A 116 14.73 -2.56 -2.70
N GLY A 117 14.33 -3.41 -3.64
CA GLY A 117 14.38 -4.85 -3.50
C GLY A 117 15.74 -5.35 -2.99
N GLY A 118 15.72 -6.23 -1.97
CA GLY A 118 16.89 -6.73 -1.26
C GLY A 118 17.25 -5.90 -0.02
N ALA A 119 16.47 -4.87 0.32
CA ALA A 119 16.62 -4.14 1.57
C ALA A 119 16.06 -4.93 2.76
N TYR A 120 16.66 -4.71 3.94
CA TYR A 120 16.15 -5.16 5.22
C TYR A 120 15.65 -3.96 6.04
N PHE A 121 14.71 -4.26 6.93
CA PHE A 121 14.11 -3.30 7.83
C PHE A 121 13.88 -3.94 9.19
N LYS A 122 14.26 -3.26 10.27
CA LYS A 122 13.77 -3.60 11.61
C LYS A 122 12.26 -3.36 11.61
N ARG A 123 11.48 -4.33 12.10
CA ARG A 123 10.01 -4.24 12.08
C ARG A 123 9.50 -2.98 12.77
N GLU A 124 10.06 -2.63 13.93
CA GLU A 124 9.69 -1.41 14.65
C GLU A 124 9.95 -0.13 13.85
N ALA A 125 10.96 -0.12 12.97
CA ALA A 125 11.23 1.02 12.13
C ALA A 125 10.14 1.16 11.07
N ILE A 126 9.67 0.06 10.47
CA ILE A 126 8.53 0.07 9.55
C ILE A 126 7.28 0.59 10.26
N LEU A 127 6.95 -0.02 11.41
CA LEU A 127 5.72 0.32 12.13
C LEU A 127 5.71 1.77 12.65
N ASP A 128 6.87 2.32 13.00
CA ASP A 128 6.98 3.75 13.33
C ASP A 128 6.94 4.61 12.07
N ALA A 129 7.85 4.41 11.13
CA ALA A 129 8.03 5.36 10.03
C ALA A 129 6.89 5.36 9.03
N LEU A 130 6.29 4.19 8.77
CA LEU A 130 5.30 3.99 7.72
C LEU A 130 3.86 3.96 8.23
N SER A 131 3.61 4.22 9.52
CA SER A 131 2.24 4.47 10.02
C SER A 131 1.64 5.70 9.32
N ASP A 132 0.35 5.67 9.01
CA ASP A 132 -0.39 6.77 8.37
C ASP A 132 -0.09 8.14 9.04
N ASP A 133 -0.13 8.21 10.38
CA ASP A 133 0.14 9.43 11.15
C ASP A 133 1.54 10.00 10.93
N ASN A 134 2.57 9.16 10.94
CA ASN A 134 3.94 9.61 10.74
C ASN A 134 4.24 9.95 9.28
N MET A 135 3.60 9.23 8.35
CA MET A 135 3.67 9.55 6.94
C MET A 135 3.10 10.93 6.63
N MET A 136 2.03 11.32 7.31
CA MET A 136 1.39 12.63 7.14
C MET A 136 2.12 13.79 7.84
N LYS A 137 3.09 13.51 8.71
CA LYS A 137 3.97 14.56 9.29
C LYS A 137 5.01 15.08 8.30
N LEU A 138 5.27 14.33 7.22
CA LEU A 138 6.14 14.75 6.14
C LEU A 138 5.39 15.71 5.21
N ASP A 139 6.03 16.83 4.91
CA ASP A 139 5.52 17.82 3.98
C ASP A 139 5.88 17.37 2.56
N TRP A 140 5.13 16.40 2.04
CA TRP A 140 5.33 15.86 0.69
C TRP A 140 5.15 16.92 -0.39
N ASN A 141 4.39 17.99 -0.12
CA ASN A 141 4.26 19.13 -1.04
C ASN A 141 5.58 19.89 -1.10
N TYR A 142 6.15 20.26 0.05
CA TYR A 142 7.45 20.90 0.11
C TYR A 142 8.54 20.04 -0.54
N LEU A 143 8.58 18.74 -0.22
CA LEU A 143 9.55 17.81 -0.80
C LEU A 143 9.39 17.73 -2.33
N GLY A 144 8.18 17.46 -2.83
CA GLY A 144 7.91 17.40 -4.27
C GLY A 144 8.15 18.72 -5.00
N GLU A 145 7.88 19.86 -4.35
CA GLU A 145 8.07 21.16 -4.99
C GLU A 145 9.54 21.54 -5.14
N LYS A 146 10.39 21.11 -4.19
CA LYS A 146 11.81 21.44 -4.11
C LYS A 146 12.74 20.38 -4.71
N LEU A 147 12.27 19.14 -4.82
CA LEU A 147 13.02 18.03 -5.39
C LEU A 147 12.48 17.65 -6.78
N SER A 148 13.07 16.61 -7.35
CA SER A 148 12.54 15.95 -8.53
C SER A 148 11.30 15.13 -8.18
N LYS A 149 10.59 14.70 -9.21
CA LYS A 149 9.45 13.77 -9.12
C LYS A 149 9.81 12.40 -8.52
N GLU A 150 11.09 12.07 -8.43
CA GLU A 150 11.58 10.81 -7.88
C GLU A 150 11.25 10.66 -6.39
N ILE A 151 10.95 11.77 -5.69
CA ILE A 151 10.49 11.72 -4.29
C ILE A 151 9.25 10.84 -4.09
N PHE A 152 8.43 10.66 -5.12
CA PHE A 152 7.24 9.82 -5.09
C PHE A 152 7.52 8.37 -5.50
N SER A 153 8.76 8.04 -5.86
CA SER A 153 9.12 6.64 -6.06
C SER A 153 9.36 5.96 -4.71
N SER A 154 8.81 4.76 -4.52
CA SER A 154 8.99 3.94 -3.31
C SER A 154 10.45 3.90 -2.84
N ASP A 155 11.38 3.61 -3.76
CA ASP A 155 12.83 3.47 -3.50
C ASP A 155 13.46 4.72 -2.88
N PHE A 156 12.95 5.90 -3.24
CA PHE A 156 13.45 7.18 -2.76
C PHE A 156 12.63 7.68 -1.57
N ALA A 157 11.32 7.45 -1.58
CA ALA A 157 10.40 7.92 -0.55
C ALA A 157 10.67 7.23 0.80
N LEU A 158 11.00 5.92 0.79
CA LEU A 158 11.37 5.18 2.00
C LEU A 158 12.53 5.86 2.75
N GLN A 159 13.54 6.33 2.01
CA GLN A 159 14.71 7.01 2.60
C GLN A 159 14.31 8.25 3.42
N TYR A 160 13.43 9.09 2.87
CA TYR A 160 12.91 10.25 3.60
C TYR A 160 12.03 9.83 4.78
N ALA A 161 11.17 8.82 4.63
CA ALA A 161 10.29 8.34 5.69
C ALA A 161 11.07 7.88 6.93
N PHE A 162 12.05 6.99 6.75
CA PHE A 162 12.88 6.50 7.84
C PHE A 162 13.80 7.58 8.41
N ALA A 163 14.48 8.35 7.56
CA ALA A 163 15.43 9.36 8.01
C ALA A 163 14.74 10.51 8.76
N ALA A 164 13.54 10.93 8.36
CA ALA A 164 12.80 12.00 9.04
C ALA A 164 12.28 11.57 10.43
N ARG A 165 12.20 10.27 10.67
CA ARG A 165 11.97 9.68 11.99
C ARG A 165 13.27 9.43 12.75
N GLY A 166 14.43 9.66 12.14
CA GLY A 166 15.73 9.48 12.80
C GLY A 166 16.14 8.02 12.98
N TRP A 167 15.63 7.11 12.16
CA TRP A 167 16.11 5.73 12.10
C TRP A 167 17.49 5.68 11.43
N LYS A 168 18.39 4.83 11.91
CA LYS A 168 19.72 4.68 11.30
C LYS A 168 19.60 3.85 10.03
N ILE A 169 20.09 4.42 8.93
CA ILE A 169 20.08 3.80 7.60
C ILE A 169 21.52 3.60 7.15
N GLU A 170 21.86 2.39 6.71
CA GLU A 170 23.20 2.04 6.24
C GLU A 170 23.11 1.12 5.02
N PRO A 171 24.14 1.06 4.15
CA PRO A 171 24.28 -0.04 3.21
C PRO A 171 24.34 -1.38 3.95
N TRP A 172 23.67 -2.40 3.41
CA TRP A 172 23.69 -3.76 3.94
C TRP A 172 24.70 -4.61 3.17
N ASP A 173 25.74 -5.07 3.86
CA ASP A 173 26.85 -5.79 3.22
C ASP A 173 26.46 -7.18 2.69
N ASP A 174 25.27 -7.70 3.01
CA ASP A 174 24.75 -8.94 2.44
C ASP A 174 23.86 -8.76 1.21
N ALA A 175 23.69 -7.51 0.78
CA ALA A 175 23.01 -7.16 -0.45
C ALA A 175 24.02 -6.59 -1.46
N ALA A 176 23.95 -7.06 -2.71
CA ALA A 176 24.83 -6.63 -3.79
C ALA A 176 24.05 -6.12 -5.00
N GLN A 177 24.54 -5.05 -5.62
CA GLN A 177 24.03 -4.54 -6.89
C GLN A 177 24.74 -5.26 -8.02
N MET A 178 23.99 -5.89 -8.90
CA MET A 178 24.46 -6.51 -10.13
C MET A 178 24.30 -5.53 -11.30
N ASP A 179 25.24 -5.58 -12.25
CA ASP A 179 25.21 -4.79 -13.49
C ASP A 179 25.32 -5.71 -14.73
N LYS A 180 26.41 -5.69 -15.50
CA LYS A 180 26.51 -6.52 -16.71
C LYS A 180 27.09 -7.91 -16.47
N ASP A 181 27.87 -8.04 -15.41
CA ASP A 181 28.53 -9.28 -15.03
C ASP A 181 27.68 -10.00 -13.98
N LYS A 182 27.41 -11.29 -14.21
CA LYS A 182 26.60 -12.14 -13.31
C LYS A 182 27.37 -12.58 -12.07
N ASP A 183 28.69 -12.58 -12.14
CA ASP A 183 29.61 -13.09 -11.13
C ASP A 183 30.34 -11.95 -10.40
N GLN A 184 30.33 -10.74 -10.96
CA GLN A 184 30.94 -9.55 -10.37
C GLN A 184 29.90 -8.46 -10.08
N PRO A 185 29.54 -8.24 -8.80
CA PRO A 185 28.65 -7.16 -8.45
C PRO A 185 29.31 -5.80 -8.71
N LEU A 186 28.50 -4.82 -9.10
CA LEU A 186 28.89 -3.41 -9.21
C LEU A 186 29.24 -2.83 -7.82
N THR A 187 28.46 -3.21 -6.80
CA THR A 187 28.70 -2.87 -5.39
C THR A 187 28.28 -4.02 -4.48
N GLY A 188 28.89 -4.12 -3.29
CA GLY A 188 28.63 -5.20 -2.33
C GLY A 188 29.55 -6.42 -2.50
N ALA A 189 29.37 -7.41 -1.65
CA ALA A 189 30.22 -8.61 -1.64
C ALA A 189 29.84 -9.60 -2.75
N ARG A 190 30.82 -10.31 -3.32
CA ARG A 190 30.58 -11.34 -4.36
C ARG A 190 29.74 -12.52 -3.83
N ASP A 191 29.91 -12.83 -2.55
CA ASP A 191 29.20 -13.89 -1.83
C ASP A 191 27.95 -13.38 -1.10
N ALA A 192 27.44 -12.20 -1.47
CA ALA A 192 26.20 -11.62 -0.94
C ALA A 192 25.02 -12.57 -1.16
N SER A 193 24.23 -12.74 -0.10
CA SER A 193 23.06 -13.62 -0.10
C SER A 193 21.91 -13.05 -0.93
N PHE A 194 21.84 -11.73 -1.08
CA PHE A 194 20.81 -11.03 -1.85
C PHE A 194 21.45 -10.27 -3.00
N LYS A 195 20.98 -10.54 -4.22
CA LYS A 195 21.48 -9.87 -5.43
C LYS A 195 20.34 -9.12 -6.11
N HIS A 196 20.52 -7.83 -6.33
CA HIS A 196 19.57 -6.95 -7.02
C HIS A 196 20.09 -6.59 -8.40
N TYR A 197 19.24 -6.66 -9.42
CA TYR A 197 19.64 -6.55 -10.82
C TYR A 197 19.11 -5.27 -11.47
N CYS A 198 20.01 -4.46 -12.03
CA CYS A 198 19.57 -3.27 -12.77
C CYS A 198 18.84 -3.64 -14.07
N SER A 199 18.10 -2.68 -14.64
CA SER A 199 17.53 -2.80 -15.98
C SER A 199 18.59 -2.93 -17.10
N CYS A 200 19.84 -2.59 -16.80
CA CYS A 200 20.99 -2.75 -17.70
C CYS A 200 21.55 -4.18 -17.78
N TYR A 201 21.07 -5.12 -16.96
CA TYR A 201 21.57 -6.49 -16.96
C TYR A 201 21.30 -7.17 -18.32
N PRO A 202 22.29 -7.87 -18.93
CA PRO A 202 22.11 -8.55 -20.22
C PRO A 202 20.95 -9.55 -20.21
N GLY A 203 20.01 -9.38 -21.14
CA GLY A 203 18.79 -10.19 -21.18
C GLY A 203 17.69 -9.72 -20.22
N GLY A 204 17.86 -8.55 -19.60
CA GLY A 204 16.90 -7.95 -18.67
C GLY A 204 17.03 -8.50 -17.24
N LYS A 205 16.10 -8.08 -16.37
CA LYS A 205 16.05 -8.53 -14.98
C LYS A 205 15.83 -10.06 -14.94
N PRO A 206 16.67 -10.85 -14.25
CA PRO A 206 16.77 -12.31 -14.44
C PRO A 206 15.45 -13.07 -14.29
N THR A 207 14.60 -12.61 -13.38
CA THR A 207 13.32 -13.26 -13.02
C THR A 207 12.19 -12.95 -13.99
N TYR A 208 12.26 -11.84 -14.74
CA TYR A 208 11.18 -11.41 -15.63
C TYR A 208 11.01 -12.35 -16.82
N ASN A 209 12.08 -13.07 -17.19
CA ASN A 209 12.09 -14.01 -18.31
C ASN A 209 12.11 -15.47 -17.86
N LEU A 210 11.91 -15.74 -16.56
CA LEU A 210 11.82 -17.12 -16.07
C LEU A 210 10.53 -17.75 -16.59
N LYS A 211 10.69 -18.84 -17.35
CA LYS A 211 9.58 -19.72 -17.70
C LYS A 211 9.33 -20.64 -16.52
N LEU A 212 8.14 -20.53 -15.95
CA LEU A 212 7.70 -21.44 -14.89
C LEU A 212 7.55 -22.86 -15.45
N ALA A 213 7.81 -23.85 -14.60
CA ALA A 213 7.50 -25.23 -14.92
C ALA A 213 5.98 -25.39 -15.13
N LYS A 214 5.56 -26.36 -15.95
CA LYS A 214 4.13 -26.54 -16.28
C LYS A 214 3.30 -26.81 -15.03
N GLU A 215 3.86 -27.53 -14.09
CA GLU A 215 3.29 -27.86 -12.79
C GLU A 215 3.20 -26.66 -11.84
N ASP A 216 4.00 -25.61 -12.04
CA ASP A 216 3.96 -24.39 -11.22
C ASP A 216 3.01 -23.34 -11.80
N ALA A 217 2.63 -23.47 -13.08
CA ALA A 217 1.67 -22.58 -13.72
C ALA A 217 0.28 -22.56 -13.03
N LYS A 218 -0.06 -23.60 -12.28
CA LYS A 218 -1.28 -23.68 -11.46
C LYS A 218 -1.18 -22.96 -10.11
N LEU A 219 0.01 -22.51 -9.70
CA LEU A 219 0.24 -21.87 -8.40
C LEU A 219 -0.10 -20.38 -8.39
N TYR A 220 -0.41 -19.83 -9.56
CA TYR A 220 -0.92 -18.47 -9.68
C TYR A 220 -2.01 -18.42 -10.75
N LYS A 221 -2.78 -17.33 -10.75
CA LYS A 221 -3.71 -16.99 -11.82
C LYS A 221 -3.75 -15.48 -12.00
N GLU A 222 -4.31 -15.00 -13.09
CA GLU A 222 -4.63 -13.58 -13.20
C GLU A 222 -5.67 -13.21 -12.15
N SER A 223 -5.50 -12.05 -11.51
CA SER A 223 -6.38 -11.61 -10.42
C SER A 223 -7.81 -11.29 -10.87
N GLY A 224 -8.05 -11.18 -12.18
CA GLY A 224 -9.33 -10.73 -12.73
C GLY A 224 -9.55 -9.22 -12.59
N TYR A 225 -8.62 -8.49 -11.96
CA TYR A 225 -8.59 -7.04 -12.08
C TYR A 225 -8.24 -6.70 -13.52
N GLU A 226 -9.26 -6.38 -14.32
CA GLU A 226 -9.03 -5.69 -15.56
C GLU A 226 -8.36 -4.35 -15.19
N MET A 227 -7.07 -4.22 -15.49
CA MET A 227 -6.48 -2.89 -15.63
C MET A 227 -7.29 -2.22 -16.74
N THR A 228 -8.34 -1.49 -16.37
CA THR A 228 -9.32 -0.92 -17.29
C THR A 228 -8.53 -0.31 -18.43
N SER A 229 -8.58 -0.90 -19.62
CA SER A 229 -7.67 -0.63 -20.74
C SER A 229 -7.87 0.75 -21.37
N GLY A 230 -8.51 1.66 -20.64
CA GLY A 230 -8.57 3.07 -20.96
C GLY A 230 -7.19 3.73 -20.88
N PRO A 231 -7.06 4.95 -21.43
CA PRO A 231 -5.79 5.69 -21.53
C PRO A 231 -5.11 6.01 -20.18
N TYR A 232 -5.70 5.57 -19.07
CA TYR A 232 -5.25 5.80 -17.71
C TYR A 232 -4.64 4.56 -17.04
N SER A 233 -4.88 3.33 -17.52
CA SER A 233 -4.24 2.12 -16.97
C SER A 233 -2.74 2.02 -17.27
N SER A 234 -2.25 2.80 -18.22
CA SER A 234 -0.83 2.95 -18.51
C SER A 234 -0.21 4.18 -17.84
N SER A 235 -1.01 5.02 -17.15
CA SER A 235 -0.46 6.25 -16.61
C SER A 235 0.33 5.92 -15.35
N VAL A 236 1.64 5.94 -15.56
CA VAL A 236 2.73 5.90 -14.60
C VAL A 236 2.75 7.16 -13.71
N CYS A 237 1.55 7.66 -13.42
CA CYS A 237 1.33 9.00 -12.97
C CYS A 237 1.74 9.10 -11.50
N GLN A 238 2.79 9.85 -11.20
CA GLN A 238 3.34 9.95 -9.83
C GLN A 238 2.46 10.75 -8.86
N VAL A 239 1.44 11.46 -9.38
CA VAL A 239 0.65 12.50 -8.68
C VAL A 239 -0.87 12.29 -8.86
N CYS A 240 -1.29 11.12 -9.33
CA CYS A 240 -2.71 10.82 -9.60
C CYS A 240 -3.44 10.05 -8.50
N TYR A 241 -2.71 9.56 -7.49
CA TYR A 241 -3.32 8.80 -6.41
C TYR A 241 -4.39 9.63 -5.72
N ASN A 242 -5.57 9.05 -5.59
CA ASN A 242 -6.70 9.63 -4.89
C ASN A 242 -7.40 8.50 -4.13
N TYR A 243 -7.48 8.64 -2.81
CA TYR A 243 -8.06 7.64 -1.92
C TYR A 243 -9.51 7.30 -2.30
N THR A 244 -10.37 8.32 -2.46
CA THR A 244 -11.78 8.12 -2.83
C THR A 244 -11.91 7.35 -4.13
N ARG A 245 -11.12 7.71 -5.15
CA ARG A 245 -11.12 7.01 -6.44
C ARG A 245 -10.59 5.58 -6.33
N TYR A 246 -9.59 5.36 -5.50
CA TYR A 246 -9.07 4.01 -5.23
C TYR A 246 -10.17 3.14 -4.63
N VAL A 247 -10.88 3.63 -3.60
CA VAL A 247 -11.99 2.91 -2.99
C VAL A 247 -13.15 2.73 -3.97
N GLU A 248 -13.48 3.74 -4.79
CA GLU A 248 -14.54 3.64 -5.81
C GLU A 248 -14.22 2.56 -6.87
N LEU A 249 -12.99 2.52 -7.36
CA LEU A 249 -12.58 1.57 -8.39
C LEU A 249 -12.50 0.14 -7.89
N TRP A 250 -12.12 -0.04 -6.62
CA TRP A 250 -11.69 -1.34 -6.12
C TRP A 250 -12.54 -1.88 -4.97
N GLY A 251 -13.50 -1.09 -4.47
CA GLY A 251 -14.38 -1.46 -3.36
C GLY A 251 -13.62 -1.78 -2.08
N SER A 252 -12.44 -1.19 -1.85
CA SER A 252 -11.69 -1.40 -0.60
C SER A 252 -10.58 -0.37 -0.39
N ALA A 253 -10.34 -0.03 0.88
CA ALA A 253 -9.19 0.76 1.34
C ALA A 253 -8.02 -0.11 1.85
N ARG A 254 -8.18 -1.43 1.95
CA ARG A 254 -7.27 -2.34 2.68
C ARG A 254 -5.79 -2.25 2.31
N CYS A 255 -5.48 -1.85 1.09
CA CYS A 255 -4.12 -1.81 0.54
C CYS A 255 -3.61 -0.39 0.28
N THR A 256 -4.18 0.60 0.97
CA THR A 256 -3.81 2.00 0.81
C THR A 256 -3.96 2.77 2.11
N ASN A 257 -3.30 3.92 2.22
CA ASN A 257 -3.44 4.76 3.42
C ASN A 257 -4.81 5.41 3.44
N GLU A 258 -5.45 5.42 4.62
CA GLU A 258 -6.77 6.02 4.80
C GLU A 258 -6.71 7.54 4.85
N ILE A 259 -5.53 8.10 5.13
CA ILE A 259 -5.31 9.55 5.17
C ILE A 259 -4.83 10.02 3.79
N PRO A 260 -5.70 10.61 2.95
CA PRO A 260 -5.31 11.06 1.62
C PRO A 260 -4.31 12.21 1.71
N PHE A 261 -3.26 12.13 0.90
CA PHE A 261 -2.37 13.26 0.71
C PHE A 261 -2.99 14.28 -0.24
N GLN A 262 -3.12 15.54 0.21
CA GLN A 262 -3.57 16.63 -0.63
C GLN A 262 -2.38 17.30 -1.32
N LEU A 263 -2.27 17.05 -2.62
CA LEU A 263 -1.24 17.65 -3.47
C LEU A 263 -1.49 19.14 -3.66
N SER A 264 -0.42 19.95 -3.58
CA SER A 264 -0.50 21.38 -3.82
C SER A 264 -0.90 21.65 -5.27
N GLU A 265 -1.62 22.75 -5.50
CA GLU A 265 -2.00 23.17 -6.85
C GLU A 265 -0.77 23.31 -7.76
N LYS A 266 0.36 23.76 -7.21
CA LYS A 266 1.62 23.88 -7.92
C LYS A 266 2.19 22.52 -8.37
N LEU A 267 2.09 21.47 -7.55
CA LEU A 267 2.48 20.12 -7.95
C LEU A 267 1.52 19.54 -8.99
N LEU A 268 0.22 19.71 -8.77
CA LEU A 268 -0.80 19.29 -9.73
C LEU A 268 -0.58 19.95 -11.09
N GLN A 269 -0.37 21.26 -11.14
CA GLN A 269 -0.07 21.99 -12.39
C GLN A 269 1.24 21.55 -13.06
N ARG A 270 2.27 21.23 -12.27
CA ARG A 270 3.57 20.78 -12.81
C ARG A 270 3.47 19.41 -13.47
N HIS A 271 2.74 18.49 -12.84
CA HIS A 271 2.66 17.09 -13.29
C HIS A 271 1.48 16.83 -14.22
N HIS A 272 0.43 17.65 -14.12
CA HIS A 272 -0.78 17.59 -14.91
C HIS A 272 -1.20 19.00 -15.36
N PRO A 273 -0.40 19.65 -16.22
CA PRO A 273 -0.78 20.96 -16.78
C PRO A 273 -2.09 20.87 -17.59
N ASP A 274 -2.48 19.67 -18.01
CA ASP A 274 -3.73 19.38 -18.71
C ASP A 274 -4.97 19.42 -17.81
N LEU A 275 -4.84 19.43 -16.47
CA LEU A 275 -5.98 19.68 -15.57
C LEU A 275 -6.61 21.06 -15.79
N ASP A 276 -5.84 21.98 -16.37
CA ASP A 276 -6.33 23.28 -16.80
C ASP A 276 -6.86 23.33 -18.23
N SER A 277 -6.57 22.32 -19.04
CA SER A 277 -7.07 22.17 -20.40
C SER A 277 -8.50 21.59 -20.44
N LYS A 278 -9.18 21.75 -21.58
CA LYS A 278 -10.48 21.12 -21.87
C LYS A 278 -10.32 20.18 -23.05
N PRO A 279 -10.74 18.90 -22.95
CA PRO A 279 -11.29 18.21 -21.77
C PRO A 279 -10.22 17.85 -20.73
N CYS A 280 -10.61 17.84 -19.45
CA CYS A 280 -9.74 17.39 -18.36
C CYS A 280 -9.73 15.86 -18.33
N ASN A 281 -8.55 15.26 -18.49
CA ASN A 281 -8.37 13.83 -18.66
C ASN A 281 -8.34 13.07 -17.31
N LEU A 282 -8.24 13.75 -16.17
CA LEU A 282 -8.28 13.11 -14.85
C LEU A 282 -9.45 13.67 -14.05
N PRO A 283 -10.70 13.21 -14.30
CA PRO A 283 -11.93 13.79 -13.74
C PRO A 283 -11.90 14.02 -12.21
N TRP A 284 -11.22 13.14 -11.47
CA TRP A 284 -11.11 13.19 -10.01
C TRP A 284 -10.08 14.20 -9.48
N LEU A 285 -9.22 14.75 -10.34
CA LEU A 285 -8.29 15.84 -10.02
C LEU A 285 -8.75 17.20 -10.56
N CYS A 286 -9.77 17.22 -11.42
CA CYS A 286 -10.29 18.46 -11.99
C CYS A 286 -11.02 19.28 -10.91
N LYS A 287 -10.89 20.61 -10.97
CA LYS A 287 -11.68 21.51 -10.11
C LYS A 287 -13.19 21.31 -10.33
N PRO A 288 -14.03 21.32 -9.27
CA PRO A 288 -15.48 21.27 -9.38
C PRO A 288 -16.01 22.31 -10.39
N GLY A 289 -16.95 21.92 -11.25
CA GLY A 289 -17.57 22.80 -12.25
C GLY A 289 -16.92 22.81 -13.65
N LYS A 290 -15.78 22.12 -13.87
CA LYS A 290 -15.27 21.89 -15.24
C LYS A 290 -16.03 20.72 -15.89
N LYS A 291 -16.56 20.92 -17.11
CA LYS A 291 -17.28 19.87 -17.87
C LYS A 291 -16.39 18.63 -18.02
N ARG A 292 -16.86 17.48 -17.52
CA ARG A 292 -16.23 16.17 -17.74
C ARG A 292 -16.14 15.91 -19.25
N GLY A 293 -15.01 15.34 -19.71
CA GLY A 293 -14.92 14.90 -21.11
C GLY A 293 -16.08 13.93 -21.40
N LYS A 294 -16.69 14.04 -22.58
CA LYS A 294 -17.73 13.11 -23.04
C LYS A 294 -17.13 11.69 -23.05
N GLY A 295 -17.54 10.82 -22.13
CA GLY A 295 -17.11 9.42 -22.11
C GLY A 295 -17.02 8.72 -20.75
N ILE A 296 -17.19 9.42 -19.63
CA ILE A 296 -17.15 8.78 -18.29
C ILE A 296 -18.29 9.35 -17.43
N GLU A 297 -19.48 8.78 -17.58
CA GLU A 297 -20.55 8.87 -16.58
C GLU A 297 -20.48 7.58 -15.74
N SER A 298 -19.85 7.64 -14.55
CA SER A 298 -20.20 6.68 -13.49
C SER A 298 -21.37 7.31 -12.72
N SER A 299 -22.49 6.60 -12.72
CA SER A 299 -23.76 7.02 -12.12
C SER A 299 -23.93 6.48 -10.70
N VAL A 300 -22.83 6.21 -9.98
CA VAL A 300 -22.90 5.66 -8.62
C VAL A 300 -22.36 6.69 -7.63
N GLU A 301 -23.27 7.38 -6.94
CA GLU A 301 -22.94 8.18 -5.76
C GLU A 301 -22.66 7.22 -4.60
N PHE A 302 -21.38 7.02 -4.27
CA PHE A 302 -20.99 6.23 -3.09
C PHE A 302 -20.89 7.13 -1.86
N ALA A 303 -21.51 6.72 -0.75
CA ALA A 303 -21.40 7.42 0.53
C ALA A 303 -19.95 7.38 1.05
N PRO A 304 -19.35 8.53 1.45
CA PRO A 304 -17.99 8.58 1.98
C PRO A 304 -17.85 7.79 3.29
N VAL A 305 -16.69 7.14 3.47
CA VAL A 305 -16.29 6.45 4.72
C VAL A 305 -15.50 7.43 5.59
N ASP A 306 -15.84 7.53 6.87
CA ASP A 306 -15.09 8.33 7.85
C ASP A 306 -13.93 7.47 8.43
N PRO A 307 -12.65 7.81 8.19
CA PRO A 307 -11.52 7.00 8.64
C PRO A 307 -11.46 6.90 10.18
N LEU A 308 -12.00 7.88 10.90
CA LEU A 308 -12.05 7.88 12.36
C LEU A 308 -13.29 7.16 12.92
N ALA A 309 -14.13 6.58 12.06
CA ALA A 309 -15.29 5.81 12.49
C ALA A 309 -14.86 4.65 13.39
N THR A 310 -15.62 4.47 14.47
CA THR A 310 -15.55 3.30 15.35
C THR A 310 -16.85 2.53 15.21
N TYR A 311 -16.76 1.21 15.25
CA TYR A 311 -17.88 0.32 14.98
C TYR A 311 -18.15 -0.57 16.18
N LYS A 312 -19.41 -0.94 16.35
CA LYS A 312 -19.86 -1.86 17.39
C LYS A 312 -20.65 -2.99 16.73
N LEU A 313 -20.20 -4.22 16.97
CA LEU A 313 -21.01 -5.41 16.73
C LEU A 313 -22.02 -5.53 17.88
N LEU A 314 -23.31 -5.61 17.56
CA LEU A 314 -24.34 -5.76 18.58
C LEU A 314 -24.42 -7.22 19.06
N ASP A 315 -24.67 -7.42 20.35
CA ASP A 315 -24.71 -8.75 20.97
C ASP A 315 -26.04 -9.49 20.74
N GLU A 316 -27.12 -8.73 20.51
CA GLU A 316 -28.48 -9.26 20.34
C GLU A 316 -28.97 -9.15 18.89
N PRO A 317 -29.83 -10.09 18.43
CA PRO A 317 -30.54 -9.96 17.16
C PRO A 317 -31.42 -8.70 17.15
N THR A 318 -31.25 -7.84 16.16
CA THR A 318 -32.05 -6.64 15.95
C THR A 318 -32.08 -6.25 14.47
N SER A 319 -33.08 -5.47 14.06
CA SER A 319 -33.17 -4.84 12.75
C SER A 319 -32.86 -3.33 12.76
N SER A 320 -32.47 -2.78 13.91
CA SER A 320 -32.10 -1.38 14.04
C SER A 320 -30.93 -1.16 15.00
N CYS A 321 -30.17 -0.09 14.73
CA CYS A 321 -29.06 0.36 15.56
C CYS A 321 -29.57 1.15 16.79
N PRO A 322 -28.93 1.01 17.97
CA PRO A 322 -29.32 1.75 19.17
C PRO A 322 -29.03 3.26 19.03
N PRO A 323 -29.69 4.14 19.83
CA PRO A 323 -29.69 5.60 19.65
C PRO A 323 -28.29 6.26 19.63
N GLU A 324 -27.31 5.69 20.31
CA GLU A 324 -25.93 6.18 20.35
C GLU A 324 -25.07 5.74 19.15
N THR A 325 -25.68 5.07 18.19
CA THR A 325 -25.04 4.56 16.98
C THR A 325 -25.89 4.86 15.76
N LYS A 326 -25.34 4.69 14.57
CA LYS A 326 -26.08 4.77 13.30
C LYS A 326 -25.85 3.54 12.45
N MET A 327 -26.86 3.24 11.62
CA MET A 327 -26.79 2.18 10.63
C MET A 327 -25.77 2.55 9.55
N LEU A 328 -25.10 1.52 9.02
CA LEU A 328 -24.24 1.67 7.86
C LEU A 328 -25.11 1.57 6.62
N GLU A 329 -24.91 2.50 5.69
CA GLU A 329 -25.77 2.71 4.52
C GLU A 329 -25.10 2.28 3.21
N SER A 330 -23.88 1.75 3.28
CA SER A 330 -23.17 1.29 2.09
C SER A 330 -22.27 0.08 2.34
N VAL A 331 -22.01 -0.65 1.25
CA VAL A 331 -21.04 -1.74 1.19
C VAL A 331 -19.68 -1.30 1.72
N ASN A 332 -19.19 -0.12 1.32
CA ASN A 332 -17.89 0.40 1.73
C ASN A 332 -17.80 0.64 3.24
N GLN A 333 -18.85 1.21 3.86
CA GLN A 333 -18.90 1.38 5.30
C GLN A 333 -18.90 0.03 6.02
N CYS A 334 -19.62 -0.95 5.48
CA CYS A 334 -19.67 -2.30 6.04
C CYS A 334 -18.34 -3.04 5.94
N GLN A 335 -17.60 -2.86 4.84
CA GLN A 335 -16.26 -3.40 4.65
C GLN A 335 -15.25 -2.79 5.63
N ASP A 336 -15.27 -1.46 5.81
CA ASP A 336 -14.44 -0.80 6.83
C ASP A 336 -14.73 -1.34 8.23
N ALA A 337 -16.01 -1.51 8.55
CA ALA A 337 -16.44 -2.05 9.83
C ALA A 337 -15.98 -3.51 10.05
N ALA A 338 -16.12 -4.37 9.04
CA ALA A 338 -15.63 -5.75 9.10
C ALA A 338 -14.12 -5.79 9.35
N MET A 339 -13.35 -4.94 8.66
CA MET A 339 -11.90 -4.84 8.84
C MET A 339 -11.54 -4.40 10.26
N LYS A 340 -12.11 -3.32 10.77
CA LYS A 340 -11.80 -2.79 12.12
C LYS A 340 -12.23 -3.74 13.24
N LEU A 341 -13.28 -4.53 13.01
CA LEU A 341 -13.74 -5.57 13.93
C LEU A 341 -13.04 -6.92 13.72
N GLN A 342 -12.07 -7.01 12.80
CA GLN A 342 -11.33 -8.24 12.47
C GLN A 342 -12.24 -9.41 12.07
N LYS A 343 -13.30 -9.11 11.30
CA LYS A 343 -14.23 -10.08 10.75
C LYS A 343 -13.98 -10.32 9.26
N LYS A 344 -14.30 -11.53 8.81
CA LYS A 344 -14.22 -11.90 7.39
C LYS A 344 -15.34 -11.21 6.61
N LEU A 345 -15.07 -10.75 5.39
CA LEU A 345 -16.11 -10.33 4.45
C LEU A 345 -16.61 -11.52 3.63
N ALA A 346 -17.92 -11.68 3.57
CA ALA A 346 -18.57 -12.72 2.77
C ALA A 346 -18.68 -12.32 1.29
N TYR A 347 -19.04 -11.06 1.03
CA TYR A 347 -19.32 -10.51 -0.29
C TYR A 347 -18.78 -9.08 -0.41
N THR A 348 -18.49 -8.66 -1.64
CA THR A 348 -18.01 -7.31 -1.98
C THR A 348 -19.08 -6.43 -2.62
N ASP A 349 -20.27 -6.97 -2.84
CA ASP A 349 -21.43 -6.30 -3.41
C ASP A 349 -22.59 -6.27 -2.39
N GLU A 350 -23.62 -5.48 -2.68
CA GLU A 350 -24.84 -5.48 -1.90
C GLU A 350 -25.64 -6.77 -2.14
N LEU A 351 -26.22 -7.30 -1.06
CA LEU A 351 -27.20 -8.38 -1.14
C LEU A 351 -28.60 -7.85 -0.85
N TYR A 352 -29.59 -8.57 -1.38
CA TYR A 352 -30.99 -8.30 -1.12
C TYR A 352 -31.63 -9.49 -0.42
N GLN A 353 -31.72 -9.44 0.90
CA GLN A 353 -32.27 -10.50 1.75
C GLN A 353 -33.31 -9.91 2.70
N GLU A 354 -34.60 -9.99 2.35
CA GLU A 354 -35.72 -9.48 3.16
C GLU A 354 -35.84 -10.17 4.54
N ALA A 355 -35.38 -11.42 4.62
CA ALA A 355 -35.38 -12.21 5.85
C ALA A 355 -34.27 -11.84 6.84
N ASP A 356 -33.36 -10.94 6.45
CA ASP A 356 -32.23 -10.49 7.26
C ASP A 356 -32.35 -8.98 7.53
N PRO A 357 -31.72 -8.47 8.60
CA PRO A 357 -31.82 -7.06 8.94
C PRO A 357 -31.10 -6.20 7.89
N PRO A 358 -31.53 -4.94 7.68
CA PRO A 358 -30.90 -4.04 6.71
C PRO A 358 -29.55 -3.53 7.21
N GLY A 359 -28.68 -3.08 6.30
CA GLY A 359 -27.37 -2.50 6.62
C GLY A 359 -26.25 -3.53 6.73
N CYS A 360 -25.29 -3.31 7.63
CA CYS A 360 -24.13 -4.18 7.77
C CYS A 360 -24.39 -5.33 8.74
N VAL A 361 -24.36 -6.55 8.22
CA VAL A 361 -24.82 -7.75 8.91
C VAL A 361 -23.67 -8.72 9.13
N PHE A 362 -23.49 -9.15 10.39
CA PHE A 362 -22.62 -10.25 10.78
C PHE A 362 -23.42 -11.55 10.91
N ARG A 363 -22.97 -12.61 10.21
CA ARG A 363 -23.54 -13.95 10.29
C ARG A 363 -22.83 -14.76 11.37
N VAL A 364 -23.53 -15.03 12.46
CA VAL A 364 -22.95 -15.74 13.63
C VAL A 364 -22.47 -17.14 13.26
N SER A 365 -23.23 -17.86 12.42
CA SER A 365 -22.89 -19.22 12.00
C SER A 365 -21.65 -19.31 11.11
N ASP A 366 -21.44 -18.28 10.29
CA ASP A 366 -20.46 -18.29 9.20
C ASP A 366 -19.21 -17.46 9.57
N ASP A 367 -19.27 -16.74 10.69
CA ASP A 367 -18.27 -15.79 11.21
C ASP A 367 -17.79 -14.78 10.16
N ASP A 368 -18.73 -14.23 9.39
CA ASP A 368 -18.46 -13.26 8.33
C ASP A 368 -19.51 -12.15 8.24
N VAL A 369 -19.20 -11.12 7.43
CA VAL A 369 -19.93 -9.86 7.31
C VAL A 369 -20.33 -9.60 5.87
N TYR A 370 -21.52 -9.05 5.65
CA TYR A 370 -21.98 -8.56 4.35
C TYR A 370 -22.91 -7.36 4.51
N PHE A 371 -23.14 -6.64 3.42
CA PHE A 371 -24.09 -5.53 3.37
C PHE A 371 -25.42 -5.98 2.75
N ASN A 372 -26.52 -5.72 3.46
CA ASN A 372 -27.89 -6.02 3.04
C ASN A 372 -28.61 -4.70 2.69
N ALA A 373 -28.95 -4.51 1.42
CA ALA A 373 -29.50 -3.28 0.88
C ALA A 373 -31.03 -3.03 1.01
N PRO A 374 -31.91 -4.00 1.36
CA PRO A 374 -33.33 -3.69 1.54
C PRO A 374 -33.56 -2.53 2.53
N GLU A 375 -34.52 -1.64 2.24
CA GLU A 375 -34.89 -0.56 3.17
C GLU A 375 -35.50 -1.10 4.46
N GLU A 376 -36.21 -2.23 4.35
CA GLU A 376 -36.83 -2.95 5.45
C GLU A 376 -36.31 -4.39 5.50
N GLY A 377 -36.15 -4.92 6.70
CA GLY A 377 -35.68 -6.29 6.91
C GLY A 377 -36.09 -6.83 8.28
N GLN A 378 -36.05 -8.15 8.42
CA GLN A 378 -36.50 -8.83 9.63
C GLN A 378 -35.35 -9.10 10.60
N THR A 379 -35.67 -9.11 11.89
CA THR A 379 -34.73 -9.60 12.89
C THR A 379 -34.51 -11.10 12.69
N ASN A 380 -33.25 -11.53 12.65
CA ASN A 380 -32.89 -12.93 12.48
C ASN A 380 -31.94 -13.37 13.61
N GLY A 381 -32.29 -14.47 14.29
CA GLY A 381 -31.55 -14.98 15.45
C GLY A 381 -30.07 -15.29 15.19
N ASN A 382 -29.71 -15.60 13.93
CA ASN A 382 -28.33 -15.89 13.50
C ASN A 382 -27.63 -14.69 12.86
N ARG A 383 -28.18 -13.49 13.01
CA ARG A 383 -27.62 -12.24 12.49
C ARG A 383 -27.37 -11.26 13.62
N ARG A 384 -26.34 -10.44 13.48
CA ARG A 384 -26.08 -9.28 14.33
C ARG A 384 -25.80 -8.08 13.45
N LEU A 385 -26.28 -6.91 13.85
CA LEU A 385 -25.94 -5.68 13.15
C LEU A 385 -24.59 -5.15 13.62
N ILE A 386 -23.89 -4.52 12.68
CA ILE A 386 -22.73 -3.68 12.94
C ILE A 386 -23.16 -2.23 12.72
N CYS A 387 -22.96 -1.40 13.75
CA CYS A 387 -23.35 0.01 13.74
C CYS A 387 -22.11 0.90 13.94
N GLN A 388 -22.15 2.12 13.38
CA GLN A 388 -21.12 3.14 13.64
C GLN A 388 -21.46 3.90 14.92
N ILE A 389 -20.50 4.02 15.84
CA ILE A 389 -20.64 4.79 17.08
C ILE A 389 -20.67 6.29 16.74
N LEU A 390 -21.68 7.00 17.23
CA LEU A 390 -21.77 8.44 17.09
C LEU A 390 -20.84 9.09 18.12
N ARG A 391 -19.88 9.90 17.65
CA ARG A 391 -19.07 10.73 18.55
C ARG A 391 -19.95 11.90 19.01
N ILE A 392 -20.26 11.94 20.31
CA ILE A 392 -20.82 13.14 20.92
C ILE A 392 -19.70 14.19 20.89
N ALA A 393 -19.91 15.25 20.11
CA ALA A 393 -18.98 16.36 19.97
C ALA A 393 -18.87 17.18 21.26
#